data_AF-A0A3D5Q9C7-F1
#
_entry.id   AF-A0A3D5Q9C7-F1
#
_cell.length_a   1.000
_cell.length_b   1.000
_cell.length_c   1.000
_cell.angle_alpha   90.00
_cell.angle_beta   90.00
_cell.angle_gamma   90.00
#
_symmetry.space_group_name_H-M   'P 1'
#
loop_
_entity.id
_entity.type
_entity.pdbx_description
1 polymer ?
#
loop_
_entity_poly.entity_id
_entity_poly.type
_entity_poly.pdbx_seq_one_letter_code
_entity_poly.pdbx_strand_id
1 'polypeptide(L)' 'MILDLINICKKGGEIIKDNFDKKLDVNKKSTIDLVTDADYFVEKVVKEELNKQFPSIEIIAEESALDNIEKEKR' A
#
# COMPACT_ATOMS: atom_id res chain seq x y z
N MET A 1 -18.15 -4.20 10.36
CA MET A 1 -17.65 -3.01 9.63
C MET A 1 -16.42 -2.39 10.28
N ILE A 2 -16.50 -1.70 11.43
CA ILE A 2 -15.30 -1.09 12.07
C ILE A 2 -14.27 -2.14 12.50
N LEU A 3 -14.71 -3.26 13.08
CA LEU A 3 -13.80 -4.33 13.49
C LEU A 3 -13.07 -4.96 12.29
N ASP A 4 -13.74 -5.08 11.15
CA ASP A 4 -13.13 -5.63 9.94
C ASP A 4 -12.04 -4.70 9.39
N LEU A 5 -12.30 -3.39 9.39
CA LEU A 5 -11.30 -2.37 9.04
C LEU A 5 -10.09 -2.43 9.99
N ILE A 6 -10.31 -2.54 11.30
CA ILE A 6 -9.22 -2.70 12.28
C ILE A 6 -8.38 -3.94 11.96
N ASN A 7 -9.00 -5.05 11.59
CA ASN A 7 -8.29 -6.29 11.25
C ASN A 7 -7.48 -6.14 9.96
N ILE A 8 -8.00 -5.45 8.94
CA ILE A 8 -7.27 -5.15 7.71
C ILE A 8 -6.05 -4.26 8.02
N CYS A 9 -6.22 -3.22 8.84
CA CYS A 9 -5.11 -2.36 9.26
C CYS A 9 -4.03 -3.16 10.03
N LYS A 10 -4.44 -4.05 10.95
CA LYS A 10 -3.51 -4.91 11.68
C LYS A 10 -2.73 -5.83 10.74
N LYS A 11 -3.39 -6.39 9.71
CA LYS A 11 -2.72 -7.23 8.71
C LYS A 11 -1.63 -6.44 7.96
N GLY A 12 -1.90 -5.19 7.58
CA GLY A 12 -0.88 -4.30 7.03
C GLY A 12 0.27 -4.04 8.00
N GLY A 13 -0.05 -3.79 9.28
CA GLY A 13 0.94 -3.59 10.33
C GLY A 13 1.86 -4.80 10.56
N GLU A 14 1.33 -6.02 10.51
CA GLU A 14 2.17 -7.23 10.62
C GLU A 14 3.13 -7.36 9.44
N ILE A 15 2.74 -6.98 8.21
CA ILE A 15 3.66 -6.97 7.06
C ILE A 15 4.81 -6.00 7.29
N ILE A 16 4.53 -4.80 7.78
CA ILE A 16 5.58 -3.80 8.09
C ILE A 16 6.52 -4.37 9.15
N LYS A 17 5.97 -4.92 10.22
CA LYS A 17 6.73 -5.51 11.32
C LYS A 17 7.61 -6.68 10.86
N ASP A 18 7.08 -7.56 10.03
CA ASP A 18 7.81 -8.70 9.47
C ASP A 18 8.96 -8.28 8.55
N ASN A 19 8.93 -7.06 8.00
CA ASN A 19 9.96 -6.53 7.11
C ASN A 19 10.90 -5.53 7.79
N PHE A 20 10.67 -5.16 9.05
CA PHE A 20 11.41 -4.11 9.76
C PHE A 20 12.93 -4.34 9.82
N ASP A 21 13.36 -5.57 10.10
CA ASP A 21 14.79 -5.95 10.18
C ASP A 21 15.30 -6.61 8.89
N LYS A 22 14.52 -6.58 7.81
CA LYS A 22 14.90 -7.17 6.53
C LYS A 22 15.53 -6.12 5.62
N LYS A 23 16.28 -6.59 4.62
CA LYS A 23 16.75 -5.72 3.55
C LYS A 23 15.54 -5.31 2.71
N LEU A 24 15.27 -4.01 2.67
CA LEU A 24 14.23 -3.40 1.83
C LEU A 24 14.84 -2.87 0.54
N ASP A 25 14.08 -2.95 -0.54
CA ASP A 25 14.42 -2.29 -1.79
C ASP A 25 13.83 -0.88 -1.78
N VAL A 26 14.70 0.12 -1.57
CA VAL A 26 14.33 1.53 -1.48
C VAL A 26 14.42 2.20 -2.85
N ASN A 27 13.31 2.76 -3.30
CA ASN A 27 13.20 3.55 -4.52
C ASN A 27 12.92 5.03 -4.20
N LYS A 28 13.06 5.89 -5.21
CA LYS A 28 12.76 7.33 -5.13
C LYS A 28 11.67 7.68 -6.13
N LYS A 29 10.56 8.24 -5.66
CA LYS A 29 9.52 8.81 -6.51
C LYS A 29 9.85 10.25 -6.93
N SER A 30 10.59 10.97 -6.08
CA SER A 30 11.10 12.30 -6.36
C SER A 30 12.39 12.59 -5.59
N THR A 31 12.90 13.82 -5.66
CA THR A 31 14.14 14.24 -5.00
C THR A 31 14.18 13.92 -3.50
N ILE A 32 13.04 14.00 -2.81
CA ILE A 32 12.91 13.81 -1.36
C ILE A 32 11.89 12.73 -0.97
N ASP A 33 11.31 12.03 -1.94
CA ASP A 33 10.22 11.09 -1.75
C ASP A 33 10.74 9.65 -1.94
N LEU A 34 10.77 8.91 -0.82
CA LEU A 34 11.26 7.54 -0.75
C LEU A 34 10.08 6.59 -0.61
N VAL A 35 10.21 5.44 -1.25
CA VAL A 35 9.26 4.34 -1.14
C VAL A 35 10.02 3.02 -1.08
N THR A 36 9.50 2.06 -0.34
CA THR A 36 10.06 0.72 -0.23
C THR A 36 9.15 -0.31 -0.87
N ASP A 37 9.69 -1.48 -1.16
CA ASP A 37 8.90 -2.65 -1.52
C ASP A 37 7.84 -2.98 -0.45
N ALA A 38 8.13 -2.75 0.84
CA ALA A 38 7.17 -2.94 1.91
C ALA A 38 5.93 -2.03 1.78
N ASP A 39 6.09 -0.78 1.35
CA ASP A 39 4.97 0.15 1.13
C ASP A 39 4.03 -0.38 0.03
N TYR A 40 4.60 -0.82 -1.11
CA TYR A 40 3.83 -1.44 -2.19
C TYR A 40 3.12 -2.73 -1.74
N PHE A 41 3.78 -3.59 -0.96
CA PHE A 41 3.18 -4.83 -0.48
C PHE A 41 2.01 -4.58 0.49
N VAL A 42 2.18 -3.64 1.42
CA VAL A 42 1.12 -3.27 2.37
C VAL A 42 -0.07 -2.71 1.63
N GLU A 43 0.14 -1.76 0.70
CA GLU A 43 -0.94 -1.17 -0.08
C GLU A 43 -1.69 -2.25 -0.86
N LYS A 44 -0.98 -3.14 -1.56
CA LYS A 44 -1.60 -4.22 -2.33
C LYS A 44 -2.52 -5.08 -1.45
N VAL A 45 -2.03 -5.57 -0.32
CA VAL A 45 -2.80 -6.45 0.57
C VAL A 45 -4.01 -5.74 1.17
N VAL A 46 -3.85 -4.48 1.61
CA VAL A 46 -4.94 -3.69 2.18
C VAL A 46 -6.01 -3.43 1.12
N LYS A 47 -5.62 -3.05 -0.10
CA LYS A 47 -6.56 -2.83 -1.21
C LYS A 47 -7.31 -4.11 -1.60
N GLU A 48 -6.62 -5.24 -1.67
CA GLU A 48 -7.25 -6.54 -1.98
C GLU A 48 -8.31 -6.92 -0.94
N GLU A 49 -8.02 -6.76 0.36
CA GLU A 49 -9.00 -7.06 1.40
C GLU A 49 -10.18 -6.08 1.44
N LEU A 50 -9.90 -4.78 1.25
CA LEU A 50 -10.94 -3.76 1.16
C LEU A 50 -11.85 -4.00 -0.04
N ASN A 51 -11.30 -4.30 -1.22
CA ASN A 51 -12.09 -4.61 -2.42
C ASN A 51 -12.92 -5.89 -2.24
N LYS A 52 -12.38 -6.90 -1.54
CA LYS A 52 -13.11 -8.13 -1.24
C LYS A 52 -14.31 -7.88 -0.33
N GLN A 53 -14.17 -7.01 0.66
CA GLN A 53 -15.23 -6.72 1.63
C GLN A 53 -16.20 -5.62 1.18
N PHE A 54 -15.71 -4.65 0.40
CA PHE A 54 -16.43 -3.44 0.00
C PHE A 54 -16.24 -3.17 -1.50
N PRO A 55 -16.70 -4.08 -2.39
CA PRO A 55 -16.39 -4.04 -3.82
C PRO A 55 -16.95 -2.82 -4.56
N SER A 56 -17.91 -2.11 -3.99
CA SER A 56 -18.51 -0.90 -4.58
C SER A 56 -17.80 0.39 -4.16
N ILE A 57 -16.78 0.33 -3.31
CA ILE A 57 -16.06 1.50 -2.81
C ILE A 57 -14.76 1.63 -3.59
N GLU A 58 -14.55 2.79 -4.20
CA GLU A 58 -13.26 3.11 -4.82
C GLU A 58 -12.21 3.42 -3.76
N ILE A 59 -10.98 2.94 -4.01
CA ILE A 59 -9.86 3.10 -3.09
C ILE A 59 -8.80 4.00 -3.73
N ILE A 60 -8.53 5.12 -3.08
CA ILE A 60 -7.40 5.99 -3.37
C ILE A 60 -6.26 5.60 -2.43
N ALA A 61 -5.11 5.28 -2.99
CA ALA A 61 -3.92 4.90 -2.25
C ALA A 61 -2.69 5.50 -2.92
N GLU A 62 -1.70 5.88 -2.11
CA GLU A 62 -0.58 6.74 -2.51
C GLU A 62 0.23 6.14 -3.66
N GLU A 63 0.61 4.87 -3.55
CA GLU A 63 1.51 4.22 -4.51
C GLU A 63 0.83 4.06 -5.87
N SER A 64 -0.41 3.55 -5.86
CA SER A 64 -1.19 3.38 -7.08
C SER A 64 -1.53 4.72 -7.76
N ALA A 65 -1.79 5.78 -6.99
CA ALA A 65 -2.19 7.07 -7.54
C ALA A 65 -1.02 7.75 -8.27
N LEU A 66 0.18 7.73 -7.69
CA LEU A 66 1.39 8.29 -8.29
C LEU A 66 1.83 7.52 -9.55
N ASP A 67 1.80 6.19 -9.51
CA ASP A 67 2.15 5.34 -10.67
C ASP A 67 1.26 5.60 -11.89
N ASN A 68 -0.03 5.88 -11.67
CA ASN A 68 -0.97 6.19 -12.76
C ASN A 68 -0.65 7.55 -13.40
N ILE A 69 -0.33 8.57 -12.59
CA ILE A 69 0.07 9.90 -13.08
C ILE A 69 1.37 9.82 -13.90
N GLU A 70 2.32 8.97 -13.51
CA GLU A 70 3.55 8.78 -14.28
C GLU A 70 3.33 8.04 -15.60
N LYS A 71 2.44 7.04 -15.62
CA LYS A 71 2.08 6.32 -16.85
C LYS A 71 1.39 7.21 -17.87
N GLU A 72 0.52 8.13 -17.44
CA GLU A 72 -0.17 9.07 -18.32
C GLU A 72 0.77 10.12 -18.97
N LYS A 73 1.97 10.31 -18.42
CA LYS A 73 2.99 11.22 -18.96
C LYS A 73 3.90 10.58 -20.02
N ARG A 74 3.79 9.28 -20.26
CA ARG A 74 4.59 8.51 -21.23
C ARG A 74 3.81 8.24 -22.51
#